data_AF-B3Q050-F1
#
_entry.id   AF-B3Q050-F1
#
_cell.length_a   1.000
_cell.length_b   1.000
_cell.length_c   1.000
_cell.angle_alpha   90.00
_cell.angle_beta   90.00
_cell.angle_gamma   90.00
#
_symmetry.space_group_name_H-M   'P 1'
#
loop_
_entity.id
_entity.type
_entity.pdbx_description
1 polymer ?
#
loop_
_entity_poly.entity_id
_entity_poly.type
_entity_poly.pdbx_seq_one_letter_code
_entity_poly.pdbx_strand_id
1 'polypeptide(L)' 'MREKHRAAVGWAIQHAPTREAYRRSTGEDLGPALDRYRLWVEENVIGRPGDVTDDAEAA' A
#
# COMPACT_ATOMS: atom_id res chain seq x y z
N MET A 1 -17.87 -5.21 4.16
CA MET A 1 -17.39 -4.49 2.94
C MET A 1 -17.02 -5.50 1.88
N ARG A 2 -17.45 -5.30 0.62
CA ARG A 2 -17.16 -6.20 -0.51
C ARG A 2 -15.72 -6.03 -1.01
N GLU A 3 -15.12 -7.08 -1.57
CA GLU A 3 -13.73 -7.08 -2.05
C GLU A 3 -13.41 -5.95 -3.04
N LYS A 4 -14.30 -5.74 -4.02
CA LYS A 4 -14.20 -4.61 -4.97
C LYS A 4 -14.12 -3.24 -4.29
N HIS A 5 -14.82 -3.05 -3.18
CA HIS A 5 -14.77 -1.80 -2.44
C HIS A 5 -13.41 -1.62 -1.73
N ARG A 6 -12.86 -2.69 -1.13
CA ARG A 6 -11.52 -2.63 -0.53
C ARG A 6 -10.43 -2.33 -1.57
N ALA A 7 -10.54 -2.94 -2.75
CA ALA A 7 -9.63 -2.65 -3.87
C ALA A 7 -9.73 -1.18 -4.33
N ALA A 8 -10.94 -0.63 -4.44
CA ALA A 8 -11.15 0.77 -4.80
C ALA A 8 -10.56 1.74 -3.77
N VAL A 9 -10.71 1.45 -2.47
CA VAL A 9 -10.07 2.24 -1.40
C VAL A 9 -8.55 2.14 -1.48
N GLY A 10 -8.00 0.94 -1.64
CA GLY A 10 -6.55 0.74 -1.77
C GLY A 10 -5.95 1.45 -2.98
N TRP A 11 -6.68 1.51 -4.09
CA TRP A 11 -6.30 2.30 -5.27
C TRP A 11 -6.30 3.80 -4.95
N ALA A 12 -7.36 4.32 -4.33
CA ALA A 12 -7.50 5.75 -4.04
C ALA A 12 -6.41 6.29 -3.11
N ILE A 13 -5.97 5.49 -2.14
CA ILE A 13 -4.88 5.84 -1.21
C ILE A 13 -3.54 6.03 -1.95
N GLN A 14 -3.31 5.27 -3.03
CA GLN A 14 -2.07 5.31 -3.81
C GLN A 14 -2.15 6.28 -5.00
N HIS A 15 -3.36 6.67 -5.41
CA HIS A 15 -3.58 7.55 -6.55
C HIS A 15 -3.18 9.00 -6.23
N ALA A 16 -2.11 9.49 -6.86
CA ALA A 16 -1.51 10.80 -6.54
C ALA A 16 -2.48 12.00 -6.63
N PRO A 17 -3.34 12.14 -7.67
CA PRO A 17 -4.32 13.22 -7.72
C PRO A 17 -5.30 13.21 -6.54
N THR A 18 -5.68 12.03 -6.06
CA THR A 18 -6.59 11.90 -4.90
C THR A 18 -5.90 12.31 -3.61
N ARG A 19 -4.63 11.94 -3.41
CA ARG A 19 -3.82 12.40 -2.27
C ARG A 19 -3.65 13.93 -2.28
N GLU A 20 -3.43 14.51 -3.46
CA GLU A 20 -3.32 15.97 -3.61
C GLU A 20 -4.63 16.70 -3.32
N ALA A 21 -5.76 16.15 -3.78
CA ALA A 21 -7.08 16.69 -3.45
C ALA A 21 -7.32 16.67 -1.93
N TYR A 22 -7.00 15.55 -1.26
CA TYR A 22 -7.10 15.44 0.20
C TYR A 22 -6.25 16.51 0.91
N ARG A 23 -4.98 16.66 0.50
CA ARG A 23 -4.06 17.66 1.07
C ARG A 23 -4.60 19.07 0.93
N ARG A 24 -5.15 19.43 -0.24
CA ARG A 24 -5.75 20.75 -0.46
C ARG A 24 -7.00 20.99 0.38
N SER A 25 -7.82 19.95 0.60
CA SER A 25 -9.08 20.07 1.35
C SER A 25 -8.89 20.07 2.86
N THR A 26 -7.82 19.46 3.38
CA THR A 26 -7.61 19.25 4.82
C THR A 26 -6.39 20.00 5.37
N GLY A 27 -5.44 20.36 4.50
CA GLY A 27 -4.13 20.86 4.90
C GLY A 27 -3.15 19.76 5.33
N GLU A 28 -3.57 18.50 5.36
CA GLU A 28 -2.74 17.38 5.82
C GLU A 28 -2.08 16.62 4.66
N ASP A 29 -0.78 16.34 4.77
CA ASP A 29 -0.07 15.49 3.82
C ASP A 29 0.19 14.09 4.41
N LEU A 30 -0.66 13.13 4.02
CA LEU A 30 -0.51 11.72 4.38
C LEU A 30 0.53 10.99 3.52
N GLY A 31 1.09 11.66 2.51
CA GLY A 31 2.14 11.19 1.60
C GLY A 31 3.23 10.39 2.32
N PRO A 32 4.03 11.07 3.15
CA PRO A 32 5.18 10.46 3.82
C PRO A 32 4.84 9.33 4.81
N ALA A 33 3.66 9.38 5.44
CA ALA A 33 3.24 8.37 6.40
C ALA A 33 2.86 7.06 5.70
N LEU A 34 2.09 7.15 4.62
CA LEU A 34 1.68 6.00 3.81
C LEU A 34 2.89 5.32 3.14
N ASP A 35 3.88 6.10 2.69
CA ASP A 35 5.08 5.55 2.07
C ASP A 35 5.91 4.75 3.08
N ARG A 36 6.07 5.25 4.32
CA ARG A 36 6.71 4.50 5.42
C ARG A 36 5.94 3.25 5.80
N TYR A 37 4.61 3.34 5.86
CA TYR A 37 3.77 2.19 6.16
C TYR A 37 3.89 1.10 5.09
N ARG A 38 3.88 1.50 3.81
CA ARG A 38 4.10 0.60 2.68
C ARG A 38 5.43 -0.14 2.81
N LEU A 39 6.53 0.58 3.04
CA LEU A 39 7.85 -0.02 3.19
C LEU A 39 7.87 -1.05 4.32
N TRP A 40 7.35 -0.68 5.50
CA TRP A 40 7.30 -1.59 6.63
C TRP A 40 6.47 -2.86 6.34
N VAL A 41 5.32 -2.72 5.67
CA VAL A 41 4.46 -3.85 5.30
C VAL A 41 5.14 -4.77 4.29
N GLU A 42 5.81 -4.21 3.27
CA GLU A 42 6.61 -4.97 2.30
C GLU A 42 7.73 -5.74 3.02
N GLU A 43 8.41 -5.11 3.99
CA GLU A 43 9.52 -5.74 4.71
C GLU A 43 9.10 -6.80 5.73
N ASN A 44 7.94 -6.67 6.37
CA ASN A 44 7.61 -7.45 7.57
C ASN A 44 6.37 -8.36 7.42
N VAL A 45 5.50 -8.11 6.45
CA VAL A 45 4.20 -8.80 6.34
C VAL A 45 4.03 -9.51 5.00
N ILE A 46 4.30 -8.82 3.89
CA ILE A 46 4.05 -9.34 2.54
C ILE A 46 5.31 -9.98 1.94
N GLY A 47 6.50 -9.55 2.38
CA GLY A 47 7.76 -9.86 1.73
C GLY A 47 8.06 -8.88 0.60
N ARG A 48 9.35 -8.61 0.34
CA ARG A 48 9.72 -7.74 -0.77
C ARG A 48 9.53 -8.49 -2.10
N PRO A 49 9.26 -7.79 -3.21
CA PRO A 49 9.28 -8.40 -4.52
C PRO A 49 10.67 -9.02 -4.78
N GLY A 50 10.76 -10.35 -4.76
CA GLY A 50 12.02 -11.09 -4.86
C GLY A 50 12.35 -11.99 -3.66
N ASP A 51 11.66 -11.82 -2.53
CA ASP A 51 11.81 -12.68 -1.34
C ASP A 51 11.01 -13.99 -1.43
N VAL A 52 10.27 -14.21 -2.52
CA VAL A 52 9.63 -15.51 -2.79
C VAL A 52 10.73 -16.48 -3.24
N THR A 53 11.38 -17.12 -2.28
CA THR A 53 12.12 -18.36 -2.54
C THR A 53 11.10 -19.44 -2.89
N ASP A 54 11.30 -20.08 -4.04
CA ASP A 54 10.53 -21.24 -4.46
C ASP A 54 10.91 -22.43 -3.56
N ASP A 55 10.44 -22.42 -2.30
CA ASP A 55 10.63 -23.52 -1.34
C ASP A 55 9.60 -24.64 -1.61
N ALA A 56 9.45 -25.05 -2.87
CA ALA A 56 8.53 -26.12 -3.28
C ALA A 56 9.21 -27.48 -3.55
N GLU A 57 10.53 -27.62 -3.42
CA GLU A 57 11.21 -28.93 -3.59
C GLU A 57 12.05 -29.33 -2.37
N ALA A 58 11.39 -29.81 -1.31
CA ALA A 58 11.98 -30.73 -0.34
C ALA A 58 10.88 -31.49 0.43
N ALA A 59 10.25 -32.49 -0.22
CA ALA A 59 9.45 -33.52 0.44
C ALA A 59 9.70 -34.88 -0.21
#